data_AF-A0A1C1A8W1-F1
#
_entry.id   AF-A0A1C1A8W1-F1
#
_cell.length_a   1.000
_cell.length_b   1.000
_cell.length_c   1.000
_cell.angle_alpha   90.00
_cell.angle_beta   90.00
_cell.angle_gamma   90.00
#
_symmetry.space_group_name_H-M   'P 1'
#
loop_
_entity.id
_entity.type
_entity.pdbx_description
1 polymer ?
#
loop_
_entity_poly.entity_id
_entity_poly.type
_entity_poly.pdbx_seq_one_letter_code
_entity_poly.pdbx_strand_id
1 'polypeptide(L)'
;MRKRLCTLLLGMGLLLVGVVPVSADQGHEMVMPVSMGTVAYEQPMKSDMKITLDGKVMPLDESYLIGDSLFVPYRAFAEGLGFEVSYDADRQMVTVHKGSKTVKLMIGSSEADVDGTKVTMVGPAQLINSSTFVHSRFLAEVFGVVVQYDAATRTVNLVSDSGQAIGKTYYINIEGFAFSNADLTVEAGSTVVFTNKDNVKHNAVADDGSFKIPLLGAGESGSITLDQPGVYTYYCEPHKDFMKGKITVK
;
A
#
# COMPACT_ATOMS: atom_id res chain seq x y z
N MET A 1 -88.67 11.10 -19.66
CA MET A 1 -89.48 12.31 -19.34
C MET A 1 -88.54 13.43 -18.89
N ARG A 2 -88.93 14.73 -19.04
CA ARG A 2 -88.58 15.92 -18.17
C ARG A 2 -87.14 16.00 -17.59
N LYS A 3 -86.29 17.04 -17.78
CA LYS A 3 -86.32 18.46 -18.28
C LYS A 3 -84.90 18.77 -18.87
N ARG A 4 -84.66 19.69 -19.83
CA ARG A 4 -84.52 21.19 -19.75
C ARG A 4 -83.59 21.67 -18.60
N LEU A 5 -82.71 22.68 -18.73
CA LEU A 5 -82.63 23.82 -19.68
C LEU A 5 -81.19 24.40 -19.84
N CYS A 6 -81.07 25.46 -20.65
CA CYS A 6 -79.92 26.26 -21.08
C CYS A 6 -78.91 26.81 -20.03
N THR A 7 -77.67 26.96 -20.51
CA THR A 7 -76.89 28.22 -20.64
C THR A 7 -77.21 29.44 -19.77
N LEU A 8 -76.18 30.01 -19.14
CA LEU A 8 -75.93 31.47 -19.13
C LEU A 8 -74.44 31.80 -18.92
N LEU A 9 -73.98 32.96 -19.41
CA LEU A 9 -72.67 33.54 -19.08
C LEU A 9 -72.83 34.66 -18.04
N LEU A 10 -71.83 34.84 -17.18
CA LEU A 10 -71.27 36.09 -16.62
C LEU A 10 -70.14 35.70 -15.63
N GLY A 11 -69.11 36.50 -15.33
CA GLY A 11 -68.71 37.77 -15.94
C GLY A 11 -67.94 38.71 -14.99
N MET A 12 -66.62 38.51 -14.88
CA MET A 12 -65.60 39.50 -14.42
C MET A 12 -65.63 39.93 -12.93
N GLY A 13 -64.47 39.91 -12.22
CA GLY A 13 -64.48 40.13 -10.74
C GLY A 13 -63.17 40.25 -9.96
N LEU A 14 -62.09 40.81 -10.54
CA LEU A 14 -60.93 41.49 -9.90
C LEU A 14 -60.07 40.84 -8.77
N LEU A 15 -58.76 41.14 -8.85
CA LEU A 15 -57.61 41.01 -7.92
C LEU A 15 -57.93 41.26 -6.42
N LEU A 16 -57.18 40.80 -5.40
CA LEU A 16 -55.86 40.12 -5.18
C LEU A 16 -55.90 39.52 -3.72
N VAL A 17 -54.94 38.84 -3.05
CA VAL A 17 -53.50 38.48 -3.17
C VAL A 17 -53.31 37.03 -2.66
N GLY A 18 -52.25 36.30 -3.06
CA GLY A 18 -51.82 35.06 -2.38
C GLY A 18 -50.61 34.36 -3.00
N VAL A 19 -49.39 34.66 -2.51
CA VAL A 19 -48.09 34.03 -2.89
C VAL A 19 -48.11 32.52 -2.48
N VAL A 20 -47.56 31.54 -3.21
CA VAL A 20 -46.14 31.28 -3.60
C VAL A 20 -46.04 30.18 -4.70
N PRO A 21 -44.85 29.86 -5.25
CA PRO A 21 -44.10 30.55 -6.31
C PRO A 21 -44.24 29.85 -7.69
N VAL A 22 -44.21 30.56 -8.83
CA VAL A 22 -42.99 30.80 -9.66
C VAL A 22 -42.10 29.55 -9.71
N SER A 23 -42.28 28.66 -10.69
CA SER A 23 -41.89 28.76 -12.12
C SER A 23 -40.38 28.65 -12.33
N ALA A 24 -39.94 27.57 -12.98
CA ALA A 24 -38.55 27.32 -13.32
C ALA A 24 -38.21 27.85 -14.71
N ASP A 25 -37.07 28.55 -14.86
CA ASP A 25 -36.33 28.64 -16.12
C ASP A 25 -34.85 28.98 -15.88
N GLN A 26 -34.00 28.61 -16.84
CA GLN A 26 -32.56 28.89 -17.03
C GLN A 26 -31.65 29.08 -15.79
N GLY A 27 -30.93 28.01 -15.45
CA GLY A 27 -29.61 28.07 -14.79
C GLY A 27 -28.58 27.30 -15.61
N HIS A 28 -27.83 27.98 -16.47
CA HIS A 28 -26.85 27.36 -17.37
C HIS A 28 -25.52 27.13 -16.62
N GLU A 29 -25.45 26.09 -15.78
CA GLU A 29 -24.18 25.65 -15.22
C GLU A 29 -23.30 25.06 -16.32
N MET A 30 -22.14 25.66 -16.56
CA MET A 30 -21.12 25.10 -17.46
C MET A 30 -20.47 23.89 -16.79
N VAL A 31 -21.12 22.73 -16.90
CA VAL A 31 -20.52 21.43 -16.57
C VAL A 31 -19.41 21.17 -17.59
N MET A 32 -18.22 21.71 -17.30
CA MET A 32 -17.02 21.39 -18.06
C MET A 32 -16.85 19.86 -18.02
N PRO A 33 -16.63 19.18 -19.16
CA PRO A 33 -16.46 17.75 -19.16
C PRO A 33 -15.17 17.43 -18.40
N VAL A 34 -15.32 17.01 -17.13
CA VAL A 34 -14.26 16.34 -16.40
C VAL A 34 -13.97 15.08 -17.20
N SER A 35 -12.88 15.13 -17.97
CA SER A 35 -12.34 13.98 -18.66
C SER A 35 -11.84 13.02 -17.59
N MET A 36 -12.75 12.17 -17.11
CA MET A 36 -12.42 11.04 -16.25
C MET A 36 -11.63 10.06 -17.12
N GLY A 37 -10.31 10.32 -17.19
CA GLY A 37 -9.37 9.40 -17.80
C GLY A 37 -9.61 8.02 -17.21
N THR A 38 -9.82 7.05 -18.08
CA THR A 38 -10.19 5.69 -17.69
C THR A 38 -9.02 5.02 -16.96
N VAL A 39 -8.95 5.23 -15.64
CA VAL A 39 -8.12 4.42 -14.75
C VAL A 39 -8.63 2.99 -14.89
N ALA A 40 -7.85 2.15 -15.56
CA ALA A 40 -8.20 0.75 -15.72
C ALA A 40 -8.17 0.09 -14.35
N TYR A 41 -9.35 -0.27 -13.83
CA TYR A 41 -9.45 -1.11 -12.64
C TYR A 41 -8.98 -2.52 -13.02
N GLU A 42 -7.69 -2.78 -12.79
CA GLU A 42 -7.11 -4.11 -12.97
C GLU A 42 -7.90 -5.13 -12.15
N GLN A 43 -8.30 -6.21 -12.79
CA GLN A 43 -9.23 -7.17 -12.18
C GLN A 43 -8.48 -8.05 -11.17
N PRO A 44 -9.01 -8.27 -9.96
CA PRO A 44 -8.32 -9.05 -8.93
C PRO A 44 -8.20 -10.52 -9.36
N MET A 45 -6.97 -10.93 -9.67
CA MET A 45 -6.64 -12.32 -10.01
C MET A 45 -6.37 -13.10 -8.72
N LYS A 46 -7.07 -14.21 -8.47
CA LYS A 46 -6.84 -15.02 -7.27
C LYS A 46 -5.40 -15.56 -7.28
N SER A 47 -4.66 -15.26 -6.23
CA SER A 47 -3.25 -15.63 -6.08
C SER A 47 -3.11 -17.06 -5.57
N ASP A 48 -2.10 -17.76 -6.08
CA ASP A 48 -1.60 -19.05 -5.60
C ASP A 48 -0.46 -18.89 -4.58
N MET A 49 -0.01 -17.66 -4.32
CA MET A 49 1.12 -17.38 -3.43
C MET A 49 0.84 -17.85 -2.00
N LYS A 50 1.75 -18.66 -1.46
CA LYS A 50 1.69 -19.11 -0.08
C LYS A 50 2.13 -17.96 0.83
N ILE A 51 1.38 -17.68 1.89
CA ILE A 51 1.74 -16.65 2.87
C ILE A 51 2.04 -17.32 4.21
N THR A 52 3.17 -16.97 4.81
CA THR A 52 3.56 -17.40 6.17
C THR A 52 3.75 -16.18 7.08
N LEU A 53 3.58 -16.38 8.38
CA LEU A 53 3.92 -15.44 9.44
C LEU A 53 4.77 -16.19 10.48
N ASP A 54 5.98 -15.72 10.73
CA ASP A 54 6.94 -16.33 11.66
C ASP A 54 7.16 -17.84 11.36
N GLY A 55 7.24 -18.16 10.06
CA GLY A 55 7.36 -19.52 9.53
C GLY A 55 6.07 -20.37 9.56
N LYS A 56 5.04 -19.94 10.28
CA LYS A 56 3.72 -20.59 10.33
C LYS A 56 2.90 -20.21 9.10
N VAL A 57 2.28 -21.17 8.42
CA VAL A 57 1.40 -20.88 7.28
C VAL A 57 0.16 -20.11 7.78
N MET A 58 -0.18 -19.00 7.13
CA MET A 58 -1.34 -18.19 7.48
C MET A 58 -2.62 -18.81 6.90
N PRO A 59 -3.71 -18.96 7.68
CA PRO A 59 -5.00 -19.44 7.18
C PRO A 59 -5.71 -18.31 6.43
N LEU A 60 -5.30 -18.07 5.19
CA LEU A 60 -5.93 -17.10 4.29
C LEU A 60 -6.75 -17.87 3.25
N ASP A 61 -8.08 -17.78 3.33
CA ASP A 61 -8.98 -18.49 2.42
C ASP A 61 -8.81 -18.00 0.96
N GLU A 62 -8.55 -16.69 0.79
CA GLU A 62 -8.28 -16.05 -0.48
C GLU A 62 -7.18 -14.96 -0.35
N SER A 63 -6.42 -14.75 -1.42
CA SER A 63 -5.60 -13.55 -1.63
C SER A 63 -5.61 -13.22 -3.13
N TYR A 64 -5.32 -11.97 -3.51
CA TYR A 64 -5.44 -11.50 -4.88
C TYR A 64 -4.21 -10.72 -5.33
N LEU A 65 -3.82 -10.88 -6.58
CA LEU A 65 -2.94 -9.95 -7.28
C LEU A 65 -3.80 -8.93 -8.03
N ILE A 66 -3.46 -7.64 -7.86
CA ILE A 66 -4.05 -6.52 -8.59
C ILE A 66 -2.87 -5.78 -9.21
N GLY A 67 -2.66 -5.99 -10.52
CA GLY A 67 -1.37 -5.77 -11.15
C GLY A 67 -0.27 -6.59 -10.45
N ASP A 68 0.89 -5.98 -10.24
CA ASP A 68 2.00 -6.57 -9.47
C ASP A 68 1.81 -6.51 -7.94
N SER A 69 0.70 -5.95 -7.44
CA SER A 69 0.47 -5.72 -6.01
C SER A 69 -0.32 -6.86 -5.36
N LEU A 70 0.19 -7.43 -4.26
CA LEU A 70 -0.46 -8.52 -3.53
C LEU A 70 -1.40 -7.99 -2.44
N PHE A 71 -2.69 -8.22 -2.62
CA PHE A 71 -3.76 -7.89 -1.69
C PHE A 71 -4.15 -9.10 -0.84
N VAL A 72 -4.20 -8.93 0.47
CA VAL A 72 -4.47 -10.01 1.44
C VAL A 72 -5.60 -9.62 2.42
N PRO A 73 -6.31 -10.59 3.04
CA PRO A 73 -7.36 -10.31 4.01
C PRO A 73 -6.78 -9.61 5.25
N TYR A 74 -7.13 -8.34 5.44
CA TYR A 74 -6.58 -7.49 6.49
C TYR A 74 -6.83 -8.05 7.89
N ARG A 75 -8.04 -8.58 8.11
CA ARG A 75 -8.46 -9.22 9.36
C ARG A 75 -7.52 -10.37 9.76
N ALA A 76 -7.34 -11.34 8.88
CA ALA A 76 -6.56 -12.54 9.19
C ALA A 76 -5.07 -12.24 9.41
N PHE A 77 -4.52 -11.23 8.71
CA PHE A 77 -3.16 -10.74 8.95
C PHE A 77 -3.01 -10.16 10.37
N ALA A 78 -3.91 -9.24 10.74
CA ALA A 78 -3.89 -8.58 12.05
C ALA A 78 -4.18 -9.56 13.21
N GLU A 79 -5.16 -10.45 13.06
CA GLU A 79 -5.50 -11.47 14.06
C GLU A 79 -4.38 -12.50 14.22
N GLY A 80 -3.69 -12.88 13.14
CA GLY A 80 -2.51 -13.76 13.19
C GLY A 80 -1.32 -13.15 13.95
N LEU A 81 -1.19 -11.82 13.91
CA LEU A 81 -0.25 -11.04 14.72
C LEU A 81 -0.75 -10.76 16.14
N GLY A 82 -1.96 -11.21 16.52
CA GLY A 82 -2.58 -10.93 17.81
C GLY A 82 -2.95 -9.47 18.03
N PHE A 83 -3.38 -8.77 16.98
CA PHE A 83 -4.09 -7.50 17.07
C PHE A 83 -5.61 -7.74 17.08
N GLU A 84 -6.37 -6.89 17.75
CA GLU A 84 -7.83 -6.95 17.80
C GLU A 84 -8.46 -6.07 16.70
N VAL A 85 -9.36 -6.66 15.90
CA VAL A 85 -9.91 -6.09 14.65
C VAL A 85 -11.41 -5.84 14.76
N SER A 86 -11.80 -4.58 14.94
CA SER A 86 -13.20 -4.12 14.93
C SER A 86 -13.59 -3.49 13.58
N TYR A 87 -14.90 -3.43 13.30
CA TYR A 87 -15.44 -2.83 12.09
C TYR A 87 -16.64 -1.94 12.41
N ASP A 88 -16.60 -0.72 11.89
CA ASP A 88 -17.68 0.26 11.93
C ASP A 88 -18.35 0.26 10.55
N ALA A 89 -19.59 -0.25 10.49
CA ALA A 89 -20.34 -0.39 9.26
C ALA A 89 -20.86 0.95 8.73
N ASP A 90 -21.22 1.88 9.61
CA ASP A 90 -21.77 3.19 9.24
C ASP A 90 -20.69 4.11 8.65
N ARG A 91 -19.43 3.94 9.08
CA ARG A 91 -18.25 4.65 8.55
C ARG A 91 -17.45 3.85 7.52
N GLN A 92 -17.86 2.62 7.21
CA GLN A 92 -17.12 1.64 6.41
C GLN A 92 -15.63 1.53 6.82
N MET A 93 -15.37 1.52 8.12
CA MET A 93 -14.03 1.69 8.70
C MET A 93 -13.62 0.47 9.51
N VAL A 94 -12.50 -0.17 9.15
CA VAL A 94 -11.87 -1.20 9.97
C VAL A 94 -10.90 -0.53 10.93
N THR A 95 -11.05 -0.78 12.24
CA THR A 95 -10.09 -0.34 13.26
C THR A 95 -9.35 -1.55 13.83
N VAL A 96 -8.03 -1.45 13.91
CA VAL A 96 -7.16 -2.49 14.45
C VAL A 96 -6.32 -1.91 15.57
N HIS A 97 -6.20 -2.62 16.68
CA HIS A 97 -5.44 -2.13 17.84
C HIS A 97 -4.73 -3.24 18.61
N LYS A 98 -3.62 -2.88 19.27
CA LYS A 98 -2.85 -3.74 20.18
C LYS A 98 -1.98 -2.88 21.09
N GLY A 99 -2.22 -2.93 22.40
CA GLY A 99 -1.57 -2.04 23.35
C GLY A 99 -1.87 -0.57 23.04
N SER A 100 -0.84 0.22 22.76
CA SER A 100 -0.98 1.63 22.36
C SER A 100 -1.18 1.85 20.85
N LYS A 101 -0.90 0.85 20.00
CA LYS A 101 -0.99 1.02 18.54
C LYS A 101 -2.44 0.94 18.06
N THR A 102 -2.82 1.89 17.20
CA THR A 102 -4.17 2.02 16.61
C THR A 102 -4.07 2.33 15.12
N VAL A 103 -4.78 1.56 14.30
CA VAL A 103 -4.81 1.68 12.84
C VAL A 103 -6.26 1.80 12.41
N LYS A 104 -6.63 2.86 11.69
CA LYS A 104 -7.97 3.06 11.13
C LYS A 104 -7.90 3.09 9.60
N LEU A 105 -8.63 2.18 8.99
CA LEU A 105 -8.63 1.94 7.55
C LEU A 105 -10.05 2.17 7.01
N MET A 106 -10.21 3.11 6.09
CA MET A 106 -11.50 3.36 5.43
C MET A 106 -11.58 2.57 4.13
N ILE A 107 -12.65 1.80 3.92
CA ILE A 107 -12.87 1.05 2.68
C ILE A 107 -13.05 2.05 1.52
N GLY A 108 -12.43 1.77 0.39
CA GLY A 108 -12.36 2.67 -0.79
C GLY A 108 -11.28 3.75 -0.69
N SER A 109 -10.64 3.94 0.48
CA SER A 109 -9.56 4.91 0.66
C SER A 109 -8.19 4.32 0.35
N SER A 110 -7.34 5.10 -0.33
CA SER A 110 -5.89 4.86 -0.43
C SER A 110 -5.10 5.52 0.72
N GLU A 111 -5.78 6.10 1.71
CA GLU A 111 -5.19 6.60 2.95
C GLU A 111 -5.70 5.81 4.16
N ALA A 112 -4.81 5.59 5.13
CA ALA A 112 -5.13 5.08 6.45
C ALA A 112 -4.59 6.01 7.56
N ASP A 113 -5.17 5.96 8.74
CA ASP A 113 -4.72 6.66 9.95
C ASP A 113 -3.98 5.67 10.85
N VAL A 114 -2.69 5.90 11.07
CA VAL A 114 -1.77 5.05 11.85
C VAL A 114 -1.26 5.87 13.02
N ASP A 115 -1.65 5.50 14.24
CA ASP A 115 -1.31 6.19 15.49
C ASP A 115 -1.60 7.72 15.45
N GLY A 116 -2.61 8.16 14.68
CA GLY A 116 -2.99 9.56 14.49
C GLY A 116 -2.38 10.22 13.23
N THR A 117 -1.54 9.51 12.48
CA THR A 117 -0.83 10.01 11.30
C THR A 117 -1.40 9.41 10.02
N LYS A 118 -1.68 10.24 9.01
CA LYS A 118 -2.11 9.75 7.69
C LYS A 118 -0.94 9.09 6.94
N VAL A 119 -1.16 7.86 6.46
CA VAL A 119 -0.24 7.07 5.64
C VAL A 119 -0.93 6.69 4.34
N THR A 120 -0.28 6.97 3.21
CA THR A 120 -0.78 6.64 1.86
C THR A 120 -0.36 5.23 1.46
N MET A 121 -1.33 4.45 0.97
CA MET A 121 -1.16 3.07 0.54
C MET A 121 -0.95 2.97 -0.99
N VAL A 122 -0.34 1.87 -1.42
CA VAL A 122 -0.30 1.48 -2.85
C VAL A 122 -1.67 0.89 -3.21
N GLY A 123 -2.58 1.76 -3.64
CA GLY A 123 -3.97 1.42 -3.98
C GLY A 123 -4.93 1.45 -2.77
N PRO A 124 -6.25 1.49 -3.03
CA PRO A 124 -7.26 1.60 -1.98
C PRO A 124 -7.49 0.28 -1.24
N ALA A 125 -7.98 0.35 0.00
CA ALA A 125 -8.56 -0.81 0.67
C ALA A 125 -9.86 -1.24 -0.03
N GLN A 126 -9.97 -2.51 -0.43
CA GLN A 126 -11.11 -3.01 -1.21
C GLN A 126 -11.95 -3.99 -0.40
N LEU A 127 -13.26 -4.03 -0.64
CA LEU A 127 -14.16 -5.02 -0.05
C LEU A 127 -14.48 -6.08 -1.11
N ILE A 128 -13.96 -7.30 -0.93
CA ILE A 128 -14.16 -8.44 -1.83
C ILE A 128 -14.72 -9.59 -0.98
N ASN A 129 -15.80 -10.23 -1.42
CA ASN A 129 -16.44 -11.35 -0.71
C ASN A 129 -16.68 -11.08 0.80
N SER A 130 -17.16 -9.87 1.11
CA SER A 130 -17.39 -9.34 2.48
C SER A 130 -16.13 -9.23 3.38
N SER A 131 -14.93 -9.45 2.84
CA SER A 131 -13.64 -9.25 3.52
C SER A 131 -12.90 -8.02 3.01
N THR A 132 -12.24 -7.29 3.90
CA THR A 132 -11.40 -6.14 3.52
C THR A 132 -10.01 -6.61 3.10
N PHE A 133 -9.66 -6.33 1.85
CA PHE A 133 -8.37 -6.63 1.23
C PHE A 133 -7.50 -5.38 1.14
N VAL A 134 -6.23 -5.54 1.51
CA VAL A 134 -5.25 -4.45 1.59
C VAL A 134 -3.91 -4.92 1.07
N HIS A 135 -3.13 -4.02 0.47
CA HIS A 135 -1.81 -4.34 -0.04
C HIS A 135 -0.85 -4.78 1.09
N SER A 136 -0.20 -5.92 0.91
CA SER A 136 0.60 -6.61 1.93
C SER A 136 1.74 -5.77 2.52
N ARG A 137 2.39 -4.92 1.72
CA ARG A 137 3.44 -3.98 2.19
C ARG A 137 2.93 -2.99 3.24
N PHE A 138 1.72 -2.45 3.09
CA PHE A 138 1.19 -1.49 4.06
C PHE A 138 0.95 -2.18 5.42
N LEU A 139 0.51 -3.43 5.41
CA LEU A 139 0.34 -4.23 6.63
C LEU A 139 1.68 -4.46 7.33
N ALA A 140 2.71 -4.74 6.54
CA ALA A 140 4.07 -4.90 7.01
C ALA A 140 4.63 -3.63 7.67
N GLU A 141 4.52 -2.48 6.98
CA GLU A 141 4.98 -1.17 7.45
C GLU A 141 4.27 -0.73 8.74
N VAL A 142 2.95 -0.96 8.84
CA VAL A 142 2.14 -0.55 9.99
C VAL A 142 2.34 -1.44 11.22
N PHE A 143 2.43 -2.75 11.03
CA PHE A 143 2.54 -3.70 12.14
C PHE A 143 3.98 -4.04 12.54
N GLY A 144 4.99 -3.44 11.88
CA GLY A 144 6.40 -3.70 12.19
C GLY A 144 6.87 -5.09 11.75
N VAL A 145 6.36 -5.56 10.61
CA VAL A 145 6.58 -6.91 10.10
C VAL A 145 7.42 -6.81 8.82
N VAL A 146 8.43 -7.66 8.64
CA VAL A 146 9.25 -7.67 7.42
C VAL A 146 8.60 -8.58 6.38
N VAL A 147 8.46 -8.11 5.13
CA VAL A 147 8.04 -8.95 3.98
C VAL A 147 9.28 -9.47 3.26
N GLN A 148 9.40 -10.78 3.13
CA GLN A 148 10.37 -11.46 2.28
C GLN A 148 9.63 -12.28 1.23
N TYR A 149 10.05 -12.24 -0.03
CA TYR A 149 9.44 -13.05 -1.10
C TYR A 149 10.44 -14.07 -1.65
N ASP A 150 10.09 -15.35 -1.54
CA ASP A 150 10.78 -16.45 -2.20
C ASP A 150 10.10 -16.71 -3.55
N ALA A 151 10.78 -16.30 -4.62
CA ALA A 151 10.33 -16.49 -5.99
C ALA A 151 10.38 -17.96 -6.47
N ALA A 152 11.18 -18.83 -5.84
CA ALA A 152 11.30 -20.24 -6.21
C ALA A 152 10.15 -21.08 -5.64
N THR A 153 9.66 -20.75 -4.44
CA THR A 153 8.47 -21.41 -3.85
C THR A 153 7.18 -20.61 -3.96
N ARG A 154 7.22 -19.39 -4.54
CA ARG A 154 6.11 -18.43 -4.58
C ARG A 154 5.56 -18.11 -3.18
N THR A 155 6.44 -18.07 -2.19
CA THR A 155 6.08 -17.86 -0.77
C THR A 155 6.40 -16.43 -0.33
N VAL A 156 5.43 -15.75 0.25
CA VAL A 156 5.62 -14.51 1.00
C VAL A 156 5.76 -14.86 2.47
N ASN A 157 6.97 -14.68 3.01
CA ASN A 157 7.25 -14.83 4.43
C ASN A 157 7.14 -13.48 5.12
N LEU A 158 6.28 -13.41 6.12
CA LEU A 158 6.10 -12.28 7.02
C LEU A 158 6.84 -12.62 8.32
N VAL A 159 7.63 -11.70 8.86
CA VAL A 159 8.36 -11.90 10.12
C VAL A 159 8.04 -10.76 11.07
N SER A 160 7.45 -11.07 12.22
CA SER A 160 7.03 -10.07 13.21
C SER A 160 8.18 -9.66 14.13
N ASP A 161 8.32 -8.35 14.37
CA ASP A 161 9.23 -7.83 15.39
C ASP A 161 8.68 -8.17 16.79
N SER A 162 9.03 -9.37 17.24
CA SER A 162 8.66 -9.94 18.53
C SER A 162 9.63 -9.57 19.65
N GLY A 163 10.48 -8.55 19.44
CA GLY A 163 11.49 -8.09 20.40
C GLY A 163 12.79 -8.90 20.38
N GLN A 164 12.86 -9.95 19.56
CA GLN A 164 14.12 -10.48 19.06
C GLN A 164 14.47 -9.70 17.79
N ALA A 165 15.67 -9.12 17.71
CA ALA A 165 16.01 -8.13 16.70
C ALA A 165 16.00 -8.71 15.27
N ILE A 166 14.85 -8.63 14.59
CA ILE A 166 14.71 -8.89 13.16
C ILE A 166 15.19 -7.63 12.45
N GLY A 167 16.41 -7.65 11.92
CA GLY A 167 17.00 -6.44 11.37
C GLY A 167 16.22 -5.91 10.14
N LYS A 168 16.22 -4.58 10.01
CA LYS A 168 15.34 -3.86 9.09
C LYS A 168 15.82 -3.99 7.63
N THR A 169 14.92 -3.73 6.68
CA THR A 169 15.29 -3.59 5.27
C THR A 169 15.72 -2.16 4.96
N TYR A 170 16.96 -2.00 4.50
CA TYR A 170 17.53 -0.75 4.01
C TYR A 170 17.75 -0.81 2.51
N TYR A 171 17.71 0.35 1.84
CA TYR A 171 17.87 0.45 0.39
C TYR A 171 19.07 1.34 0.03
N ILE A 172 19.88 0.89 -0.92
CA ILE A 172 20.98 1.65 -1.51
C ILE A 172 20.76 1.64 -3.04
N ASN A 173 20.39 2.78 -3.61
CA ASN A 173 20.40 2.92 -5.06
C ASN A 173 21.85 3.01 -5.54
N ILE A 174 22.11 2.48 -6.72
CA ILE A 174 23.33 2.72 -7.48
C ILE A 174 22.95 3.65 -8.63
N GLU A 175 23.43 4.89 -8.57
CA GLU A 175 23.12 5.95 -9.53
C GLU A 175 24.29 6.93 -9.66
N GLY A 176 24.57 7.39 -10.89
CA GLY A 176 25.70 8.29 -11.16
C GLY A 176 27.07 7.69 -10.83
N PHE A 177 27.22 6.36 -10.95
CA PHE A 177 28.39 5.58 -10.49
C PHE A 177 28.68 5.69 -8.98
N ALA A 178 27.68 6.01 -8.16
CA ALA A 178 27.80 6.11 -6.70
C ALA A 178 26.76 5.25 -5.97
N PHE A 179 26.99 5.00 -4.68
CA PHE A 179 26.01 4.40 -3.77
C PHE A 179 25.23 5.51 -3.05
N SER A 180 23.90 5.54 -3.16
CA SER A 180 23.05 6.64 -2.66
C SER A 180 23.10 6.85 -1.14
N ASN A 181 23.53 5.83 -0.39
CA ASN A 181 23.98 5.98 0.98
C ASN A 181 25.28 5.19 1.20
N ALA A 182 26.42 5.86 0.95
CA ALA A 182 27.75 5.28 1.09
C ALA A 182 28.24 5.15 2.55
N ASP A 183 27.49 5.63 3.55
CA ASP A 183 27.79 5.47 4.99
C ASP A 183 26.51 5.09 5.76
N LEU A 184 26.08 3.84 5.56
CA LEU A 184 24.85 3.32 6.15
C LEU A 184 25.12 2.77 7.57
N THR A 185 24.20 2.98 8.50
CA THR A 185 24.20 2.32 9.82
C THR A 185 22.90 1.54 10.02
N VAL A 186 23.03 0.26 10.37
CA VAL A 186 21.93 -0.72 10.52
C VAL A 186 22.02 -1.45 11.86
N GLU A 187 20.93 -2.07 12.32
CA GLU A 187 20.98 -3.07 13.39
C GLU A 187 21.50 -4.42 12.88
N ALA A 188 22.07 -5.25 13.75
CA ALA A 188 22.34 -6.66 13.45
C ALA A 188 21.10 -7.40 12.91
N GLY A 189 21.32 -8.29 11.95
CA GLY A 189 20.26 -9.02 11.23
C GLY A 189 19.64 -8.25 10.07
N SER A 190 20.12 -7.04 9.75
CA SER A 190 19.47 -6.18 8.76
C SER A 190 19.75 -6.60 7.33
N THR A 191 18.72 -6.50 6.49
CA THR A 191 18.81 -6.74 5.05
C THR A 191 19.13 -5.43 4.33
N VAL A 192 20.18 -5.40 3.52
CA VAL A 192 20.51 -4.25 2.65
C VAL A 192 20.24 -4.64 1.20
N VAL A 193 19.32 -3.94 0.55
CA VAL A 193 18.93 -4.12 -0.85
C VAL A 193 19.65 -3.07 -1.69
N PHE A 194 20.49 -3.53 -2.61
CA PHE A 194 21.09 -2.70 -3.64
C PHE A 194 20.21 -2.75 -4.90
N THR A 195 19.92 -1.59 -5.49
CA THR A 195 19.14 -1.49 -6.74
C THR A 195 19.90 -0.63 -7.74
N ASN A 196 20.18 -1.17 -8.93
CA ASN A 196 20.87 -0.43 -9.97
C ASN A 196 19.90 0.49 -10.74
N LYS A 197 20.22 1.77 -10.84
CA LYS A 197 19.49 2.78 -11.62
C LYS A 197 20.31 3.29 -12.83
N ASP A 198 21.61 3.02 -12.86
CA ASP A 198 22.46 3.32 -14.01
C ASP A 198 22.26 2.28 -15.13
N ASN A 199 22.53 2.69 -16.37
CA ASN A 199 22.52 1.81 -17.54
C ASN A 199 23.78 0.93 -17.65
N VAL A 200 24.81 1.22 -16.85
CA VAL A 200 26.03 0.40 -16.72
C VAL A 200 25.75 -0.71 -15.71
N LYS A 201 26.51 -1.82 -15.75
CA LYS A 201 26.36 -2.90 -14.76
C LYS A 201 27.21 -2.65 -13.50
N HIS A 202 26.61 -2.86 -12.33
CA HIS A 202 27.24 -2.62 -11.02
C HIS A 202 27.00 -3.75 -10.02
N ASN A 203 27.79 -3.82 -8.96
CA ASN A 203 27.55 -4.65 -7.79
C ASN A 203 28.12 -4.02 -6.50
N ALA A 204 28.03 -4.76 -5.40
CA ALA A 204 28.67 -4.48 -4.13
C ALA A 204 29.37 -5.76 -3.63
N VAL A 205 30.65 -5.63 -3.26
CA VAL A 205 31.51 -6.69 -2.75
C VAL A 205 32.30 -6.15 -1.57
N ALA A 206 32.27 -6.85 -0.44
CA ALA A 206 32.99 -6.45 0.76
C ALA A 206 34.51 -6.64 0.60
N ASP A 207 35.31 -5.75 1.20
CA ASP A 207 36.77 -5.85 1.17
C ASP A 207 37.33 -7.08 1.91
N ASP A 208 36.59 -7.58 2.91
CA ASP A 208 36.90 -8.81 3.66
C ASP A 208 36.31 -10.08 3.00
N GLY A 209 35.54 -9.94 1.93
CA GLY A 209 34.84 -11.03 1.26
C GLY A 209 33.60 -11.57 1.99
N SER A 210 33.14 -10.92 3.06
CA SER A 210 31.95 -11.33 3.84
C SER A 210 30.65 -11.36 3.02
N PHE A 211 30.52 -10.51 2.00
CA PHE A 211 29.41 -10.55 1.05
C PHE A 211 29.81 -10.17 -0.37
N LYS A 212 29.01 -10.65 -1.33
CA LYS A 212 29.04 -10.27 -2.75
C LYS A 212 27.66 -10.43 -3.37
N ILE A 213 27.13 -9.38 -3.99
CA ILE A 213 25.94 -9.48 -4.84
C ILE A 213 26.31 -9.73 -6.32
N PRO A 214 25.40 -10.30 -7.14
CA PRO A 214 25.57 -10.44 -8.59
C PRO A 214 25.78 -9.10 -9.32
N LEU A 215 26.22 -9.16 -10.57
CA LEU A 215 26.44 -7.98 -11.41
C LEU A 215 25.12 -7.48 -12.05
N LEU A 216 24.47 -6.55 -11.37
CA LEU A 216 23.13 -6.02 -11.67
C LEU A 216 23.12 -5.17 -12.95
N GLY A 217 22.19 -5.47 -13.86
CA GLY A 217 21.75 -4.59 -14.95
C GLY A 217 20.81 -3.47 -14.49
N ALA A 218 20.43 -2.59 -15.41
CA ALA A 218 19.53 -1.47 -15.11
C ALA A 218 18.18 -1.95 -14.55
N GLY A 219 17.76 -1.41 -13.41
CA GLY A 219 16.54 -1.80 -12.69
C GLY A 219 16.67 -3.08 -11.85
N GLU A 220 17.70 -3.91 -12.05
CA GLU A 220 17.91 -5.13 -11.26
C GLU A 220 18.31 -4.79 -9.81
N SER A 221 18.01 -5.72 -8.89
CA SER A 221 18.32 -5.58 -7.47
C SER A 221 18.96 -6.85 -6.90
N GLY A 222 19.78 -6.70 -5.88
CA GLY A 222 20.40 -7.79 -5.13
C GLY A 222 20.52 -7.42 -3.65
N SER A 223 20.36 -8.39 -2.75
CA SER A 223 20.35 -8.16 -1.30
C SER A 223 21.44 -8.94 -0.57
N ILE A 224 21.77 -8.43 0.61
CA ILE A 224 22.61 -9.10 1.63
C ILE A 224 21.91 -8.98 2.99
N THR A 225 22.25 -9.86 3.92
CA THR A 225 21.87 -9.73 5.34
C THR A 225 23.14 -9.74 6.18
N LEU A 226 23.23 -8.87 7.19
CA LEU A 226 24.42 -8.73 8.03
C LEU A 226 24.09 -8.98 9.51
N ASP A 227 24.36 -10.20 9.96
CA ASP A 227 23.97 -10.68 11.30
C ASP A 227 24.96 -10.34 12.41
N GLN A 228 26.18 -9.91 12.08
CA GLN A 228 27.27 -9.67 13.04
C GLN A 228 27.56 -8.16 13.16
N PRO A 229 27.57 -7.58 14.38
CA PRO A 229 28.03 -6.22 14.61
C PRO A 229 29.47 -6.00 14.11
N GLY A 230 29.73 -4.87 13.44
CA GLY A 230 30.99 -4.62 12.76
C GLY A 230 30.93 -3.48 11.75
N VAL A 231 32.03 -3.26 11.03
CA VAL A 231 32.14 -2.27 9.96
C VAL A 231 32.57 -2.96 8.67
N TYR A 232 31.67 -2.94 7.69
CA TYR A 232 31.83 -3.58 6.40
C TYR A 232 32.10 -2.52 5.33
N THR A 233 33.36 -2.38 4.89
CA THR A 233 33.68 -1.59 3.69
C THR A 233 33.48 -2.43 2.44
N TYR A 234 32.98 -1.82 1.37
CA TYR A 234 32.65 -2.51 0.14
C TYR A 234 32.83 -1.62 -1.09
N TYR A 235 32.92 -2.24 -2.26
CA TYR A 235 33.14 -1.58 -3.55
C TYR A 235 32.36 -2.25 -4.68
N CYS A 236 32.22 -1.55 -5.81
CA CYS A 236 31.72 -2.12 -7.06
C CYS A 236 32.90 -2.67 -7.88
N GLU A 237 32.86 -3.94 -8.29
CA GLU A 237 34.01 -4.61 -8.94
C GLU A 237 34.51 -3.92 -10.23
N PRO A 238 33.65 -3.55 -11.21
CA PRO A 238 34.08 -2.78 -12.38
C PRO A 238 34.64 -1.37 -12.09
N HIS A 239 34.43 -0.83 -10.89
CA HIS A 239 34.64 0.58 -10.56
C HIS A 239 35.44 0.75 -9.25
N LYS A 240 36.26 -0.27 -8.90
CA LYS A 240 36.85 -0.47 -7.56
C LYS A 240 37.68 0.70 -7.04
N ASP A 241 38.28 1.53 -7.90
CA ASP A 241 39.15 2.62 -7.46
C ASP A 241 38.37 3.75 -6.75
N PHE A 242 37.15 4.04 -7.19
CA PHE A 242 36.36 5.20 -6.75
C PHE A 242 34.98 4.85 -6.17
N MET A 243 34.31 3.81 -6.67
CA MET A 243 32.94 3.48 -6.24
C MET A 243 32.95 2.56 -5.01
N LYS A 244 32.89 3.19 -3.83
CA LYS A 244 33.04 2.56 -2.50
C LYS A 244 31.93 3.00 -1.54
N GLY A 245 31.67 2.16 -0.54
CA GLY A 245 30.75 2.46 0.56
C GLY A 245 31.12 1.71 1.84
N LYS A 246 30.36 1.97 2.90
CA LYS A 246 30.52 1.39 4.23
C LYS A 246 29.15 1.10 4.85
N ILE A 247 29.00 -0.06 5.49
CA ILE A 247 27.87 -0.39 6.35
C ILE A 247 28.39 -0.63 7.77
N THR A 248 27.83 0.06 8.75
CA THR A 248 28.08 -0.13 10.17
C THR A 248 26.92 -0.91 10.77
N VAL A 249 27.19 -2.09 11.34
CA VAL A 249 26.20 -2.94 12.01
C VAL A 249 26.39 -2.81 13.52
N LYS A 250 25.31 -2.52 14.24
CA LYS A 250 25.27 -2.30 15.70
C LYS A 250 24.36 -3.30 16.42
#